data_AF-A0AAF0BCL2-F1
#
_entry.id   AF-A0AAF0BCL2-F1
#
_cell.length_a   1.000
_cell.length_b   1.000
_cell.length_c   1.000
_cell.angle_alpha   90.00
_cell.angle_beta   90.00
_cell.angle_gamma   90.00
#
_symmetry.space_group_name_H-M   'P 1'
#
loop_
_entity.id
_entity.type
_entity.pdbx_description
1 polymer ?
#
loop_
_entity_poly.entity_id
_entity_poly.type
_entity_poly.pdbx_seq_one_letter_code
_entity_poly.pdbx_strand_id
1 'polypeptide(L)'
;MDQERSHTSGDYKRLGKRIRSYPQNISQEDYQMLQDLRIAHKSSLAAIFTALHSTALKIDKDSVCTYRIKRIESIISKLLRFREMEVQRIADIAGCRCIMTSDEKVIELYERLKKEEERLPFVIRSEKNYIENPKKMDTVPSI
;
A
#
# COMPACT_ATOMS: atom_id res chain seq x y z
N MET A 1 -2.27 4.00 -20.59
CA MET A 1 -0.91 4.46 -20.95
C MET A 1 -0.04 4.08 -19.77
N ASP A 2 0.45 2.84 -19.77
CA ASP A 2 1.36 2.34 -18.74
C ASP A 2 2.69 3.05 -18.90
N GLN A 3 3.13 3.77 -17.87
CA GLN A 3 4.45 4.37 -17.85
C GLN A 3 5.48 3.23 -17.76
N GLU A 4 6.27 3.07 -18.82
CA GLU A 4 7.46 2.21 -18.81
C GLU A 4 8.32 2.54 -17.58
N ARG A 5 8.84 1.50 -16.93
CA ARG A 5 9.74 1.68 -15.79
C ARG A 5 11.02 2.38 -16.28
N SER A 6 11.14 3.68 -16.03
CA SER A 6 12.32 4.48 -16.38
C SER A 6 13.62 4.07 -15.69
N HIS A 7 13.56 3.21 -14.65
CA HIS A 7 14.70 2.86 -13.82
C HIS A 7 14.78 1.36 -13.54
N THR A 8 16.01 0.84 -13.58
CA THR A 8 16.31 -0.56 -13.32
C THR A 8 16.36 -0.87 -11.82
N SER A 9 16.30 -2.15 -11.45
CA SER A 9 16.51 -2.60 -10.07
C SER A 9 17.89 -2.19 -9.51
N GLY A 10 18.90 -2.08 -10.38
CA GLY A 10 20.23 -1.56 -10.03
C GLY A 10 20.21 -0.08 -9.67
N ASP A 11 19.42 0.73 -10.38
CA ASP A 11 19.26 2.16 -10.10
C ASP A 11 18.65 2.39 -8.72
N TYR A 12 17.59 1.64 -8.38
CA TYR A 12 16.95 1.72 -7.07
C TYR A 12 17.86 1.26 -5.91
N LYS A 13 18.76 0.30 -6.16
CA LYS A 13 19.80 -0.09 -5.18
C LYS A 13 20.78 1.04 -4.92
N ARG A 14 21.28 1.69 -5.98
CA ARG A 14 22.18 2.85 -5.89
C ARG A 14 21.50 4.02 -5.18
N LEU A 15 20.25 4.31 -5.53
CA LEU A 15 19.41 5.33 -4.88
C LEU A 15 19.29 5.08 -3.37
N GLY A 16 18.92 3.87 -2.97
CA GLY A 16 18.82 3.51 -1.55
C GLY A 16 20.14 3.69 -0.79
N LYS A 17 21.28 3.38 -1.42
CA LYS A 17 22.61 3.62 -0.83
C LYS A 17 22.88 5.12 -0.66
N ARG A 18 22.61 5.95 -1.67
CA ARG A 18 22.81 7.41 -1.61
C ARG A 18 21.98 8.05 -0.50
N ILE A 19 20.68 7.77 -0.45
CA ILE A 19 19.76 8.29 0.57
C ILE A 19 20.25 7.91 1.99
N ARG A 20 20.76 6.69 2.17
CA ARG A 20 21.29 6.23 3.46
C ARG A 20 22.62 6.87 3.84
N SER A 21 23.50 7.12 2.87
CA SER A 21 24.78 7.79 3.11
C SER A 21 24.61 9.28 3.43
N TYR A 22 23.65 9.95 2.78
CA TYR A 22 23.45 11.40 2.90
C TYR A 22 21.98 11.75 3.18
N PRO A 23 21.42 11.35 4.34
CA PRO A 23 19.98 11.48 4.63
C PRO A 23 19.48 12.92 4.71
N GLN A 24 20.37 13.89 4.99
CA GLN A 24 20.02 15.31 5.05
C GLN A 24 20.21 16.04 3.71
N ASN A 25 20.91 15.42 2.74
CA ASN A 25 21.30 16.03 1.47
C ASN A 25 20.87 15.14 0.30
N ILE A 26 19.57 14.82 0.24
CA ILE A 26 18.99 14.07 -0.87
C ILE A 26 18.88 15.01 -2.08
N SER A 27 19.47 14.62 -3.21
CA SER A 27 19.46 15.45 -4.42
C SER A 27 18.05 15.56 -5.01
N GLN A 28 17.82 16.60 -5.81
CA GLN A 28 16.55 16.77 -6.53
C GLN A 28 16.26 15.58 -7.47
N GLU A 29 17.31 15.03 -8.08
CA GLU A 29 17.22 13.84 -8.94
C GLU A 29 16.77 12.60 -8.14
N ASP A 30 17.35 12.38 -6.96
CA ASP A 30 16.95 11.26 -6.08
C ASP A 30 15.49 11.42 -5.61
N TYR A 31 15.05 12.65 -5.32
CA TYR A 31 13.65 12.95 -5.05
C TYR A 31 12.75 12.62 -6.24
N GLN A 32 13.16 12.98 -7.47
CA GLN A 32 12.39 12.68 -8.67
C GLN A 32 12.26 11.17 -8.90
N MET A 33 13.35 10.41 -8.75
CA MET A 33 13.30 8.95 -8.86
C MET A 33 12.33 8.31 -7.85
N LEU A 34 12.26 8.84 -6.62
CA LEU A 34 11.27 8.40 -5.62
C LEU A 34 9.83 8.79 -6.00
N GLN A 35 9.63 9.98 -6.58
CA GLN A 35 8.33 10.41 -7.08
C GLN A 35 7.83 9.48 -8.19
N ASP A 36 8.71 9.14 -9.14
CA ASP A 36 8.37 8.31 -10.29
C ASP A 36 8.01 6.90 -9.83
N LEU A 37 8.78 6.34 -8.90
CA LEU A 37 8.42 5.07 -8.27
C LEU A 37 7.04 5.13 -7.59
N ARG A 38 6.76 6.22 -6.86
CA ARG A 38 5.49 6.44 -6.18
C ARG A 38 4.32 6.56 -7.18
N ILE A 39 4.53 7.19 -8.33
CA ILE A 39 3.55 7.32 -9.41
C ILE A 39 3.30 5.97 -10.10
N ALA A 40 4.35 5.17 -10.31
CA ALA A 40 4.23 3.84 -10.92
C ALA A 40 3.28 2.90 -10.15
N HIS A 41 3.14 3.08 -8.83
CA HIS A 41 2.20 2.31 -8.01
C HIS A 41 0.74 2.79 -8.10
N LYS A 42 0.45 3.93 -8.74
CA LYS A 42 -0.92 4.48 -8.84
C LYS A 42 -1.87 3.59 -9.62
N SER A 43 -1.42 3.02 -10.74
CA SER A 43 -2.27 2.19 -11.61
C SER A 43 -2.69 0.90 -10.90
N SER A 44 -1.74 0.19 -10.30
CA SER A 44 -2.03 -0.99 -9.49
C SER A 44 -2.95 -0.67 -8.31
N LEU A 45 -2.71 0.45 -7.62
CA LEU A 45 -3.57 0.88 -6.52
C LEU A 45 -5.00 1.18 -6.98
N ALA A 46 -5.17 1.83 -8.12
CA ALA A 46 -6.48 2.12 -8.69
C ALA A 46 -7.24 0.83 -9.06
N ALA A 47 -6.54 -0.17 -9.61
CA ALA A 47 -7.13 -1.47 -9.90
C ALA A 47 -7.59 -2.19 -8.62
N ILE A 48 -6.74 -2.24 -7.59
CA ILE A 48 -7.07 -2.81 -6.28
C ILE A 48 -8.26 -2.09 -5.65
N PHE A 49 -8.23 -0.76 -5.65
CA PHE A 49 -9.31 0.08 -5.13
C PHE A 49 -10.64 -0.22 -5.83
N THR A 50 -10.62 -0.30 -7.16
CA THR A 50 -11.84 -0.54 -7.96
C THR A 50 -12.45 -1.89 -7.63
N ALA A 51 -11.62 -2.93 -7.56
CA ALA A 51 -12.06 -4.27 -7.19
C ALA A 51 -12.66 -4.28 -5.77
N LEU A 52 -11.91 -3.76 -4.77
CA LEU A 52 -12.34 -3.67 -3.38
C LEU A 52 -13.65 -2.91 -3.23
N HIS A 53 -13.74 -1.72 -3.84
CA HIS A 53 -14.90 -0.84 -3.76
C HIS A 53 -16.14 -1.48 -4.41
N SER A 54 -15.95 -2.13 -5.57
CA SER A 54 -17.06 -2.82 -6.25
C SER A 54 -17.61 -3.99 -5.42
N THR A 55 -16.76 -4.70 -4.69
CA THR A 55 -17.18 -5.80 -3.80
C THR A 55 -17.83 -5.25 -2.54
N ALA A 56 -17.25 -4.21 -1.94
CA ALA A 56 -17.81 -3.55 -0.76
C ALA A 56 -19.22 -3.01 -1.03
N LEU A 57 -19.45 -2.29 -2.13
CA LEU A 57 -20.76 -1.77 -2.51
C LEU A 57 -21.83 -2.83 -2.83
N LYS A 58 -21.42 -4.08 -3.11
CA LYS A 58 -22.37 -5.19 -3.30
C LYS A 58 -22.90 -5.70 -1.95
N ILE A 59 -22.09 -5.60 -0.90
CA ILE A 59 -22.39 -6.07 0.45
C ILE A 59 -23.03 -4.93 1.27
N ASP A 60 -22.49 -3.73 1.14
CA ASP A 60 -22.85 -2.58 1.95
C ASP A 60 -22.90 -1.31 1.10
N LYS A 61 -24.12 -0.82 0.85
CA LYS A 61 -24.36 0.39 0.04
C LYS A 61 -23.84 1.67 0.70
N ASP A 62 -23.70 1.66 2.02
CA ASP A 62 -23.20 2.79 2.80
C ASP A 62 -21.69 2.67 3.07
N SER A 63 -21.01 1.69 2.45
CA SER A 63 -19.57 1.53 2.59
C SER A 63 -18.80 2.71 2.00
N VAL A 64 -17.71 3.09 2.67
CA VAL A 64 -16.80 4.15 2.23
C VAL A 64 -15.43 3.54 2.02
N CYS A 65 -15.03 3.37 0.76
CA CYS A 65 -13.66 3.00 0.43
C CYS A 65 -12.84 4.23 0.00
N THR A 66 -11.57 4.25 0.39
CA THR A 66 -10.57 5.24 0.00
C THR A 66 -9.24 4.55 -0.30
N TYR A 67 -8.33 5.24 -0.97
CA TYR A 67 -6.96 4.77 -1.16
C TYR A 67 -5.97 5.89 -0.82
N ARG A 68 -4.80 5.49 -0.35
CA ARG A 68 -3.75 6.42 0.07
C ARG A 68 -2.41 5.96 -0.47
N ILE A 69 -1.63 6.92 -0.96
CA ILE A 69 -0.22 6.73 -1.27
C ILE A 69 0.60 7.45 -0.22
N LYS A 70 1.53 6.71 0.40
CA LYS A 70 2.44 7.20 1.43
C LYS A 70 3.22 8.41 0.94
N ARG A 71 3.41 9.39 1.82
CA ARG A 71 4.18 10.60 1.52
C ARG A 71 5.65 10.27 1.35
N ILE A 72 6.37 11.01 0.50
CA ILE A 72 7.77 10.72 0.14
C ILE A 72 8.68 10.74 1.37
N GLU A 73 8.46 11.68 2.28
CA GLU A 73 9.21 11.83 3.54
C GLU A 73 9.04 10.59 4.42
N SER A 74 7.83 10.01 4.43
CA SER A 74 7.56 8.77 5.15
C SER A 74 8.18 7.54 4.48
N ILE A 75 8.38 7.56 3.16
CA ILE A 75 9.10 6.54 2.39
C ILE A 75 10.60 6.63 2.73
N ILE A 76 11.19 7.83 2.67
CA ILE A 76 12.57 8.11 3.05
C ILE A 76 12.83 7.67 4.50
N SER A 77 11.98 8.11 5.44
CA SER A 77 12.09 7.69 6.85
C SER A 77 12.02 6.17 7.03
N LYS A 78 11.25 5.45 6.21
CA LYS A 78 11.19 3.98 6.25
C LYS A 78 12.49 3.37 5.70
N LEU A 79 13.02 3.90 4.60
CA LEU A 79 14.31 3.49 4.02
C LEU A 79 15.49 3.69 4.97
N LEU A 80 15.48 4.75 5.76
CA LEU A 80 16.53 5.03 6.74
C LEU A 80 16.46 4.08 7.94
N ARG A 81 15.25 3.73 8.39
CA ARG A 81 15.03 2.79 9.51
C ARG A 81 15.35 1.34 9.15
N PHE A 82 15.01 0.92 7.93
CA PHE A 82 15.22 -0.45 7.46
C PHE A 82 16.33 -0.49 6.40
N ARG A 83 17.59 -0.57 6.86
CA ARG A 83 18.76 -0.46 5.97
C ARG A 83 18.86 -1.56 4.91
N GLU A 84 18.34 -2.75 5.21
CA GLU A 84 18.28 -3.89 4.29
C GLU A 84 17.13 -3.79 3.27
N MET A 85 16.22 -2.83 3.43
CA MET A 85 15.07 -2.68 2.53
C MET A 85 15.52 -2.08 1.19
N GLU A 86 15.20 -2.79 0.11
CA GLU A 86 15.34 -2.27 -1.25
C GLU A 86 14.23 -1.26 -1.56
N VAL A 87 14.57 -0.16 -2.24
CA VAL A 87 13.64 0.93 -2.55
C VAL A 87 12.41 0.45 -3.34
N GLN A 88 12.64 -0.43 -4.31
CA GLN A 88 11.57 -1.04 -5.11
C GLN A 88 10.68 -2.03 -4.34
N ARG A 89 11.13 -2.50 -3.18
CA ARG A 89 10.42 -3.48 -2.33
C ARG A 89 9.84 -2.85 -1.07
N ILE A 90 9.75 -1.51 -1.01
CA ILE A 90 9.17 -0.85 0.14
C ILE A 90 7.70 -1.29 0.24
N ALA A 91 7.38 -2.07 1.27
CA ALA A 91 6.02 -2.36 1.63
C ALA A 91 5.30 -1.08 2.09
N ASP A 92 3.98 -1.05 1.98
CA ASP A 92 3.12 0.07 2.41
C ASP A 92 3.40 1.39 1.67
N ILE A 93 3.84 1.36 0.40
CA ILE A 93 3.86 2.56 -0.45
C ILE A 93 2.43 3.06 -0.67
N ALA A 94 1.50 2.14 -0.86
CA ALA A 94 0.11 2.46 -1.09
C ALA A 94 -0.79 1.44 -0.38
N GLY A 95 -2.01 1.85 -0.05
CA GLY A 95 -3.01 0.99 0.55
C GLY A 95 -4.42 1.49 0.29
N CYS A 96 -5.37 0.57 0.24
CA CYS A 96 -6.79 0.85 0.23
C CYS A 96 -7.34 0.67 1.66
N ARG A 97 -8.33 1.47 2.01
CA ARG A 97 -9.10 1.33 3.24
C ARG A 97 -10.56 1.29 2.84
N CYS A 98 -11.31 0.32 3.36
CA CYS A 98 -12.76 0.36 3.28
C CYS A 98 -13.37 0.36 4.68
N ILE A 99 -14.42 1.16 4.84
CA ILE A 99 -15.19 1.29 6.08
C ILE A 99 -16.58 0.75 5.78
N MET A 100 -17.00 -0.25 6.55
CA MET A 100 -18.32 -0.88 6.47
C MET A 100 -19.15 -0.45 7.68
N THR A 101 -20.47 -0.57 7.63
CA THR A 101 -21.36 -0.15 8.72
C THR A 101 -21.37 -1.10 9.93
N SER A 102 -20.88 -2.34 9.79
CA SER A 102 -20.79 -3.31 10.89
C SER A 102 -19.67 -4.33 10.69
N ASP A 103 -19.24 -4.95 11.79
CA ASP A 103 -18.15 -5.94 11.80
C ASP A 103 -18.50 -7.18 10.97
N GLU A 104 -19.78 -7.61 10.99
CA GLU A 104 -20.25 -8.75 10.18
C GLU A 104 -20.05 -8.50 8.69
N LYS A 105 -20.32 -7.27 8.24
CA LYS A 105 -20.11 -6.86 6.84
C LYS A 105 -18.62 -6.78 6.47
N VAL A 106 -17.75 -6.44 7.43
CA VAL A 106 -16.29 -6.49 7.21
C VAL A 106 -15.85 -7.94 7.00
N ILE A 107 -16.32 -8.86 7.83
CA ILE A 107 -16.03 -10.29 7.71
C ILE A 107 -16.57 -10.83 6.38
N GLU A 108 -17.81 -10.50 6.00
CA GLU A 108 -18.39 -10.92 4.72
C GLU A 108 -17.59 -10.40 3.52
N LEU A 109 -17.17 -9.13 3.56
CA LEU A 109 -16.32 -8.55 2.51
C LEU A 109 -15.00 -9.31 2.40
N TYR A 110 -14.35 -9.57 3.53
CA TYR A 110 -13.10 -10.31 3.56
C TYR A 110 -13.26 -11.74 2.99
N GLU A 111 -14.25 -12.50 3.44
CA GLU A 111 -14.52 -13.85 2.94
C GLU A 111 -14.82 -13.86 1.44
N ARG A 112 -15.56 -12.85 0.95
CA ARG A 112 -15.85 -12.72 -0.47
C ARG A 112 -14.61 -12.43 -1.30
N LEU A 113 -13.74 -11.55 -0.83
CA LEU A 113 -12.47 -11.25 -1.51
C LEU A 113 -11.58 -12.49 -1.55
N LYS A 114 -11.52 -13.27 -0.47
CA LYS A 114 -10.74 -14.51 -0.42
C LYS A 114 -11.29 -15.57 -1.37
N LYS A 115 -12.61 -15.74 -1.41
CA LYS A 115 -13.28 -16.69 -2.32
C LYS A 115 -13.11 -16.32 -3.79
N GLU A 116 -13.06 -15.03 -4.10
CA GLU A 116 -12.92 -14.52 -5.47
C GLU A 116 -11.46 -14.16 -5.83
N GLU A 117 -10.46 -14.56 -5.02
CA GLU A 117 -9.05 -14.14 -5.15
C GLU A 117 -8.47 -14.34 -6.55
N GLU A 118 -8.75 -15.48 -7.19
CA GLU A 118 -8.26 -15.79 -8.55
C GLU A 118 -8.75 -14.79 -9.61
N ARG A 119 -9.81 -14.03 -9.32
CA ARG A 119 -10.40 -13.03 -10.22
C ARG A 119 -9.98 -11.60 -9.84
N LEU A 120 -9.26 -11.42 -8.74
CA LEU A 120 -8.83 -10.12 -8.25
C LEU A 120 -7.49 -9.72 -8.90
N PRO A 121 -7.22 -8.41 -9.07
CA PRO A 121 -5.94 -7.92 -9.58
C PRO A 121 -4.83 -7.98 -8.52
N PHE A 122 -5.03 -8.69 -7.41
CA PHE A 122 -4.11 -8.80 -6.29
C PHE A 122 -4.25 -10.13 -5.57
N VAL A 123 -3.23 -10.47 -4.78
CA VAL A 123 -3.19 -11.69 -3.96
C VAL A 123 -3.10 -11.30 -2.49
N ILE A 124 -3.84 -11.98 -1.64
CA ILE A 124 -3.83 -11.84 -0.19
C ILE A 124 -2.67 -12.69 0.35
N ARG A 125 -1.67 -12.02 0.93
CA ARG A 125 -0.42 -12.67 1.39
C ARG A 125 -0.30 -12.78 2.90
N SER A 126 -0.89 -11.85 3.64
CA SER A 126 -0.82 -11.77 5.09
C SER A 126 -2.09 -11.14 5.61
N GLU A 127 -2.58 -11.64 6.74
CA GLU A 127 -3.87 -11.28 7.30
C GLU A 127 -3.73 -11.01 8.81
N LYS A 128 -4.43 -10.00 9.31
CA LYS A 128 -4.46 -9.67 10.73
C LYS A 128 -5.88 -9.24 11.11
N ASN A 129 -6.58 -10.09 11.85
CA ASN A 129 -7.92 -9.77 12.33
C ASN A 129 -7.83 -9.07 13.69
N TYR A 130 -7.93 -7.73 13.73
CA TYR A 130 -7.97 -6.99 15.00
C TYR A 130 -9.37 -6.80 15.57
N ILE A 131 -10.43 -7.34 14.92
CA ILE A 131 -11.77 -7.45 15.53
C ILE A 131 -11.75 -8.59 16.54
N GLU A 132 -11.27 -9.77 16.13
CA GLU A 132 -11.16 -10.94 17.01
C GLU A 132 -9.99 -10.83 17.98
N ASN A 133 -8.86 -10.27 17.52
CA ASN A 133 -7.64 -10.14 18.32
C ASN A 133 -7.22 -8.66 18.42
N PRO A 134 -7.96 -7.84 19.18
CA PRO A 134 -7.60 -6.44 19.36
C PRO A 134 -6.19 -6.35 19.96
N LYS A 135 -5.37 -5.44 19.43
CA LYS A 135 -4.06 -5.16 20.03
C LYS A 135 -4.28 -4.66 21.45
N LYS A 136 -3.41 -5.08 22.37
CA LYS A 136 -3.31 -4.49 23.72
C LYS A 136 -2.78 -3.06 23.63
N MET A 137 -3.60 -2.13 23.14
CA MET A 137 -3.44 -0.68 23.26
C MET A 137 -4.72 0.00 22.79
N ASP A 138 -5.21 0.96 23.58
CA ASP A 138 -6.48 1.67 23.43
C ASP A 138 -6.62 2.40 22.09
N THR A 139 -7.08 1.75 21.01
CA THR A 139 -7.64 2.44 19.84
C THR A 139 -8.43 1.49 18.92
N VAL A 140 -9.52 2.03 18.36
CA VAL A 140 -10.55 1.47 17.45
C VAL A 140 -10.18 0.20 16.64
N PRO A 141 -11.04 -0.84 16.57
CA PRO A 141 -10.83 -2.04 15.76
C PRO A 141 -10.64 -1.76 14.26
N SER A 142 -9.81 -2.56 13.58
CA SER A 142 -9.63 -2.56 12.11
C SER A 142 -9.28 -3.97 11.60
N ILE A 143 -9.61 -4.29 10.35
CA ILE A 143 -9.11 -5.50 9.64
C ILE A 143 -8.18 -5.03 8.52
#